data_AF-A0A1B6D803-F1
#
_entry.id   AF-A0A1B6D803-F1
#
_cell.length_a   1.000
_cell.length_b   1.000
_cell.length_c   1.000
_cell.angle_alpha   90.00
_cell.angle_beta   90.00
_cell.angle_gamma   90.00
#
_symmetry.space_group_name_H-M   'P 1'
#
loop_
_entity.id
_entity.type
_entity.pdbx_description
1 polymer ?
#
loop_
_entity_poly.entity_id
_entity_poly.type
_entity_poly.pdbx_seq_one_letter_code
_entity_poly.pdbx_strand_id
1 'polypeptide(L)'
;DKLNGVGGRQREYKDALDKAKSWLREVEPKANKILSEPVAADPNTLEDQLNRAKALNNEFVAQGRLIDNAKQALESFLRVVEGQIAPSERESYVQPVVELNDKYQQLSHALADKCQALDTALVQSQGVQDALDSLINWLSTAENNLKDMTRPVSLQKERLEDRLREHRVLQSDIDSHHASVESINRTAQELISTASNPRLAKKIETKLRDVVTRYEKLQEKSNKLGDMLSEIHHALSAFSGEAGELERWLSETIEAVNEASTPNKFDEILIQRDSRKDRLDTVVRDGKALIGKKDVTDTGPVRDRIKGLESQWKELNTLLDDKQRLGKARTEQLLAYEKLRDQILAWLQNTETRVARLE
;
A
#
# COMPACT_ATOMS: atom_id res chain seq x y z
N ASP A 1 13.49 28.08 -83.97
CA ASP A 1 12.88 28.34 -82.64
C ASP A 1 12.75 27.16 -81.70
N LYS A 2 12.40 25.93 -82.13
CA LYS A 2 12.33 24.77 -81.21
C LYS A 2 13.65 24.41 -80.51
N LEU A 3 14.79 24.52 -81.20
CA LEU A 3 16.13 24.23 -80.64
C LEU A 3 16.57 25.21 -79.53
N ASN A 4 16.14 26.49 -79.61
CA ASN A 4 16.45 27.49 -78.58
C ASN A 4 15.67 27.24 -77.27
N GLY A 5 14.47 26.66 -77.35
CA GLY A 5 13.68 26.28 -76.17
C GLY A 5 14.21 25.06 -75.43
N VAL A 6 14.77 24.07 -76.15
CA VAL A 6 15.37 22.86 -75.56
C VAL A 6 16.60 23.21 -74.73
N GLY A 7 17.52 24.02 -75.28
CA GLY A 7 18.74 24.43 -74.58
C GLY A 7 18.46 25.28 -73.33
N GLY A 8 17.42 26.11 -73.35
CA GLY A 8 16.95 26.86 -72.19
C GLY A 8 16.46 25.95 -71.07
N ARG A 9 15.54 25.02 -71.37
CA ARG A 9 15.01 24.07 -70.36
C ARG A 9 16.07 23.11 -69.81
N GLN A 10 17.02 22.69 -70.65
CA GLN A 10 18.13 21.87 -70.19
C GLN A 10 19.01 22.63 -69.17
N ARG A 11 19.23 23.93 -69.39
CA ARG A 11 19.98 24.77 -68.46
C ARG A 11 19.21 24.96 -67.15
N GLU A 12 17.91 25.27 -67.21
CA GLU A 12 17.05 25.39 -66.04
C GLU A 12 17.04 24.11 -65.19
N TYR A 13 16.93 22.94 -65.84
CA TYR A 13 17.04 21.64 -65.18
C TYR A 13 18.39 21.46 -64.48
N LYS A 14 19.50 21.73 -65.17
CA LYS A 14 20.85 21.61 -64.59
C LYS A 14 21.03 22.56 -63.40
N ASP A 15 20.61 23.82 -63.54
CA ASP A 15 20.72 24.81 -62.48
C ASP A 15 19.89 24.44 -61.24
N ALA A 16 18.68 23.90 -61.43
CA ALA A 16 17.82 23.43 -60.34
C ALA A 16 18.45 22.21 -59.64
N LEU A 17 18.96 21.25 -60.41
CA LEU A 17 19.62 20.06 -59.89
C LEU A 17 20.89 20.40 -59.10
N ASP A 18 21.73 21.29 -59.63
CA ASP A 18 22.99 21.68 -59.00
C ASP A 18 22.76 22.44 -57.69
N LYS A 19 21.75 23.32 -57.64
CA LYS A 19 21.34 24.00 -56.39
C LYS A 19 20.90 23.00 -55.33
N ALA A 20 20.04 22.05 -55.69
CA ALA A 20 19.55 21.05 -54.76
C ALA A 20 20.66 20.10 -54.27
N LYS A 21 21.57 19.67 -55.16
CA LYS A 21 22.74 18.86 -54.81
C LYS A 21 23.72 19.61 -53.91
N SER A 22 23.96 20.89 -54.18
CA SER A 22 24.85 21.72 -53.36
C SER A 22 24.31 21.85 -51.95
N TRP A 23 23.03 22.18 -51.81
CA TRP A 23 22.37 22.24 -50.52
C TRP A 23 22.48 20.89 -49.77
N LEU A 24 22.10 19.78 -50.41
CA LEU A 24 22.14 18.47 -49.76
C LEU A 24 23.56 18.10 -49.28
N ARG A 25 24.60 18.41 -50.07
CA ARG A 25 26.01 18.19 -49.70
C ARG A 25 26.43 19.00 -48.48
N GLU A 26 25.89 20.21 -48.30
CA GLU A 26 26.20 21.06 -47.14
C GLU A 26 25.48 20.61 -45.86
N VAL A 27 24.24 20.11 -45.97
CA VAL A 27 23.44 19.74 -44.79
C VAL A 27 23.67 18.30 -44.35
N GLU A 28 24.01 17.40 -45.26
CA GLU A 28 24.18 15.97 -44.97
C GLU A 28 25.15 15.71 -43.79
N PRO A 29 26.33 16.37 -43.69
CA PRO A 29 27.21 16.20 -42.54
C PRO A 29 26.56 16.62 -41.21
N LYS A 30 25.73 17.68 -41.23
CA LYS A 30 25.01 18.15 -40.04
C LYS A 30 23.93 17.15 -39.64
N ALA A 31 23.19 16.62 -40.61
CA ALA A 31 22.18 15.59 -40.39
C ALA A 31 22.82 14.32 -39.81
N ASN A 32 23.87 13.81 -40.45
CA ASN A 32 24.59 12.62 -39.98
C ASN A 32 25.13 12.79 -38.57
N LYS A 33 25.64 13.98 -38.21
CA LYS A 33 26.08 14.28 -36.84
C LYS A 33 24.94 14.12 -35.82
N ILE A 34 23.78 14.74 -36.07
CA ILE A 34 22.59 14.65 -35.19
C ILE A 34 22.07 13.20 -35.11
N LEU A 35 22.01 12.51 -36.24
CA LEU A 35 21.52 11.13 -36.32
C LEU A 35 22.43 10.15 -35.56
N SER A 36 23.75 10.37 -35.60
CA SER A 36 24.74 9.53 -34.90
C SER A 36 24.87 9.84 -33.41
N GLU A 37 24.41 11.00 -32.94
CA GLU A 37 24.47 11.40 -31.54
C GLU A 37 23.52 10.50 -30.72
N PRO A 38 24.00 9.79 -29.68
CA PRO A 38 23.12 9.01 -28.80
C PRO A 38 22.06 9.89 -28.14
N VAL A 39 20.88 9.32 -27.89
CA VAL A 39 19.82 9.99 -27.14
C VAL A 39 20.28 10.16 -25.70
N ALA A 40 20.35 11.39 -25.21
CA ALA A 40 20.67 11.67 -23.81
C ALA A 40 19.54 11.17 -22.89
N ALA A 41 19.80 11.06 -21.58
CA ALA A 41 18.76 10.69 -20.60
C ALA A 41 18.38 11.83 -19.66
N ASP A 42 19.10 12.95 -19.67
CA ASP A 42 18.78 14.09 -18.84
C ASP A 42 17.92 15.12 -19.57
N PRO A 43 16.93 15.74 -18.89
CA PRO A 43 15.97 16.61 -19.54
C PRO A 43 16.61 17.79 -20.27
N ASN A 44 17.61 18.43 -19.67
CA ASN A 44 18.24 19.61 -20.25
C ASN A 44 19.00 19.27 -21.54
N THR A 45 19.80 18.19 -21.53
CA THR A 45 20.53 17.77 -22.74
C THR A 45 19.58 17.21 -23.79
N LEU A 46 18.50 16.53 -23.39
CA LEU A 46 17.45 16.07 -24.30
C LEU A 46 16.74 17.24 -24.98
N GLU A 47 16.43 18.30 -24.24
CA GLU A 47 15.84 19.53 -24.77
C GLU A 47 16.79 20.21 -25.76
N ASP A 48 18.09 20.30 -25.44
CA ASP A 48 19.10 20.83 -26.37
C ASP A 48 19.27 19.97 -27.63
N GLN A 49 19.28 18.64 -27.50
CA GLN A 49 19.32 17.71 -28.63
C GLN A 49 18.07 17.86 -29.51
N LEU A 50 16.89 17.91 -28.89
CA LEU A 50 15.59 18.04 -29.56
C LEU A 50 15.49 19.37 -30.30
N ASN A 51 15.92 20.47 -29.69
CA ASN A 51 15.90 21.79 -30.31
C ASN A 51 16.81 21.84 -31.55
N ARG A 52 18.03 21.26 -31.46
CA ARG A 52 18.94 21.14 -32.62
C ARG A 52 18.36 20.26 -33.72
N ALA A 53 17.77 19.11 -33.38
CA ALA A 53 17.16 18.20 -34.34
C ALA A 53 15.93 18.83 -35.01
N LYS A 54 15.02 19.47 -34.24
CA LYS A 54 13.84 20.18 -34.76
C LYS A 54 14.24 21.34 -35.69
N ALA A 55 15.28 22.10 -35.34
CA ALA A 55 15.79 23.16 -36.20
C ALA A 55 16.24 22.64 -37.57
N LEU A 56 17.03 21.57 -37.60
CA LEU A 56 17.48 20.97 -38.86
C LEU A 56 16.33 20.28 -39.61
N ASN A 57 15.42 19.60 -38.92
CA ASN A 57 14.24 18.99 -39.52
C ASN A 57 13.36 20.05 -40.22
N ASN A 58 13.15 21.20 -39.58
CA ASN A 58 12.42 22.33 -40.17
C ASN A 58 13.14 22.90 -41.40
N GLU A 59 14.48 22.94 -41.39
CA GLU A 59 15.26 23.30 -42.58
C GLU A 59 15.03 22.31 -43.73
N PHE A 60 15.07 21.00 -43.47
CA PHE A 60 14.78 19.97 -44.48
C PHE A 60 13.38 20.14 -45.07
N VAL A 61 12.36 20.27 -44.22
CA VAL A 61 10.97 20.47 -44.66
C VAL A 61 10.85 21.73 -45.54
N ALA A 62 11.47 22.83 -45.14
CA ALA A 62 11.44 24.08 -45.91
C ALA A 62 12.18 23.97 -47.26
N GLN A 63 13.27 23.20 -47.31
CA GLN A 63 14.11 23.03 -48.50
C GLN A 63 13.66 21.91 -49.43
N GLY A 64 12.61 21.15 -49.07
CA GLY A 64 11.91 20.25 -49.98
C GLY A 64 11.52 20.91 -51.31
N ARG A 65 11.25 22.23 -51.30
CA ARG A 65 11.03 23.06 -52.49
C ARG A 65 12.17 22.99 -53.53
N LEU A 66 13.42 22.78 -53.11
CA LEU A 66 14.57 22.65 -54.03
C LEU A 66 14.49 21.32 -54.80
N ILE A 67 14.06 20.26 -54.11
CA ILE A 67 13.84 18.94 -54.69
C ILE A 67 12.65 18.97 -55.65
N ASP A 68 11.55 19.61 -55.24
CA ASP A 68 10.37 19.77 -56.09
C ASP A 68 10.65 20.60 -57.33
N ASN A 69 11.46 21.66 -57.21
CA ASN A 69 11.91 22.46 -58.35
C ASN A 69 12.77 21.62 -59.31
N ALA A 70 13.71 20.82 -58.81
CA ALA A 70 14.52 19.92 -59.66
C ALA A 70 13.64 18.89 -60.40
N LYS A 71 12.62 18.32 -59.73
CA LYS A 71 11.63 17.42 -60.36
C LYS A 71 10.82 18.12 -61.45
N GLN A 72 10.25 19.29 -61.14
CA GLN A 72 9.45 20.06 -62.10
C GLN A 72 10.26 20.52 -63.31
N ALA A 73 11.52 20.93 -63.10
CA ALA A 73 12.43 21.32 -64.17
C ALA A 73 12.81 20.11 -65.05
N LEU A 74 13.03 18.93 -64.46
CA LEU A 74 13.25 17.68 -65.19
C LEU A 74 12.01 17.31 -66.03
N GLU A 75 10.82 17.28 -65.45
CA GLU A 75 9.57 16.98 -66.16
C GLU A 75 9.34 17.95 -67.32
N SER A 76 9.57 19.24 -67.08
CA SER A 76 9.44 20.29 -68.09
C SER A 76 10.44 20.12 -69.24
N PHE A 77 11.67 19.70 -68.96
CA PHE A 77 12.68 19.39 -69.96
C PHE A 77 12.31 18.14 -70.75
N LEU A 78 12.00 17.03 -70.06
CA LEU A 78 11.63 15.74 -70.67
C LEU A 78 10.44 15.87 -71.63
N ARG A 79 9.48 16.74 -71.32
CA ARG A 79 8.33 17.04 -72.20
C ARG A 79 8.72 17.68 -73.53
N VAL A 80 9.82 18.44 -73.59
CA VAL A 80 10.28 19.08 -74.84
C VAL A 80 11.09 18.11 -75.69
N VAL A 81 11.84 17.21 -75.05
CA VAL A 81 12.72 16.23 -75.71
C VAL A 81 12.05 14.88 -75.94
N GLU A 82 10.76 14.77 -75.65
CA GLU A 82 10.00 13.53 -75.78
C GLU A 82 10.02 13.00 -77.22
N GLY A 83 10.42 11.73 -77.38
CA GLY A 83 10.59 11.10 -78.68
C GLY A 83 11.83 11.54 -79.49
N GLN A 84 12.65 12.48 -78.96
CA GLN A 84 13.86 12.98 -79.62
C GLN A 84 15.16 12.41 -79.05
N ILE A 85 15.10 11.79 -77.88
CA ILE A 85 16.26 11.22 -77.17
C ILE A 85 16.11 9.72 -76.97
N ALA A 86 17.23 9.01 -76.97
CA ALA A 86 17.26 7.57 -76.71
C ALA A 86 16.84 7.26 -75.25
N PRO A 87 16.28 6.07 -74.98
CA PRO A 87 15.92 5.67 -73.61
C PRO A 87 17.07 5.77 -72.60
N SER A 88 18.28 5.37 -73.00
CA SER A 88 19.49 5.45 -72.18
C SER A 88 19.89 6.90 -71.86
N GLU A 89 19.69 7.81 -72.80
CA GLU A 89 19.96 9.23 -72.61
C GLU A 89 18.92 9.87 -71.68
N ARG A 90 17.64 9.49 -71.80
CA ARG A 90 16.58 9.89 -70.87
C ARG A 90 16.91 9.48 -69.44
N GLU A 91 17.34 8.24 -69.24
CA GLU A 91 17.70 7.71 -67.93
C GLU A 91 18.85 8.48 -67.28
N SER A 92 19.83 8.93 -68.07
CA SER A 92 20.93 9.79 -67.58
C SER A 92 20.48 11.14 -67.00
N TYR A 93 19.30 11.64 -67.42
CA TYR A 93 18.68 12.85 -66.86
C TYR A 93 17.74 12.55 -65.68
N VAL A 94 17.07 11.40 -65.68
CA VAL A 94 16.14 11.02 -64.61
C VAL A 94 16.88 10.57 -63.35
N GLN A 95 17.89 9.72 -63.51
CA GLN A 95 18.59 9.06 -62.42
C GLN A 95 19.15 10.02 -61.36
N PRO A 96 19.79 11.16 -61.71
CA PRO A 96 20.31 12.10 -60.72
C PRO A 96 19.24 12.75 -59.84
N VAL A 97 18.03 12.95 -60.35
CA VAL A 97 16.89 13.52 -59.58
C VAL A 97 16.29 12.46 -58.67
N VAL A 98 16.21 11.21 -59.14
CA VAL A 98 15.79 10.07 -58.32
C VAL A 98 16.73 9.89 -57.12
N GLU A 99 18.04 9.80 -57.37
CA GLU A 99 19.04 9.65 -56.30
C GLU A 99 19.03 10.82 -55.30
N LEU A 100 18.90 12.05 -55.81
CA LEU A 100 18.75 13.25 -54.98
C LEU A 100 17.51 13.17 -54.09
N ASN A 101 16.36 12.82 -54.67
CA ASN A 101 15.11 12.68 -53.95
C ASN A 101 15.20 11.58 -52.89
N ASP A 102 15.72 10.41 -53.23
CA ASP A 102 15.79 9.28 -52.33
C ASP A 102 16.68 9.60 -51.12
N LYS A 103 17.83 10.24 -51.36
CA LYS A 103 18.73 10.68 -50.28
C LYS A 103 18.09 11.76 -49.39
N TYR A 104 17.39 12.72 -50.00
CA TYR A 104 16.63 13.73 -49.25
C TYR A 104 15.54 13.08 -48.38
N GLN A 105 14.72 12.19 -48.95
CA GLN A 105 13.66 11.50 -48.22
C GLN A 105 14.23 10.65 -47.08
N GLN A 106 15.31 9.91 -47.33
CA GLN A 106 15.99 9.11 -46.31
C GLN A 106 16.43 9.96 -45.11
N LEU A 107 17.12 11.09 -45.36
CA LEU A 107 17.59 11.98 -44.29
C LEU A 107 16.43 12.70 -43.61
N SER A 108 15.42 13.15 -44.35
CA SER A 108 14.24 13.81 -43.81
C SER A 108 13.45 12.89 -42.88
N HIS A 109 13.23 11.64 -43.30
CA HIS A 109 12.54 10.63 -42.47
C HIS A 109 13.36 10.30 -41.23
N ALA A 110 14.67 10.05 -41.38
CA ALA A 110 15.54 9.76 -40.26
C ALA A 110 15.60 10.90 -39.23
N LEU A 111 15.60 12.17 -39.69
CA LEU A 111 15.56 13.34 -38.80
C LEU A 111 14.21 13.47 -38.09
N ALA A 112 13.10 13.20 -38.78
CA ALA A 112 11.77 13.19 -38.17
C ALA A 112 11.68 12.10 -37.09
N ASP A 113 12.13 10.89 -37.38
CA ASP A 113 12.18 9.78 -36.43
C ASP A 113 13.08 10.12 -35.22
N LYS A 114 14.23 10.76 -35.47
CA LYS A 114 15.14 11.22 -34.40
C LYS A 114 14.48 12.28 -33.51
N CYS A 115 13.74 13.23 -34.09
CA CYS A 115 12.97 14.22 -33.33
C CYS A 115 11.93 13.55 -32.44
N GLN A 116 11.18 12.58 -32.97
CA GLN A 116 10.18 11.84 -32.22
C GLN A 116 10.80 11.03 -31.07
N ALA A 117 11.94 10.38 -31.31
CA ALA A 117 12.66 9.63 -30.30
C ALA A 117 13.17 10.53 -29.16
N LEU A 118 13.74 11.70 -29.50
CA LEU A 118 14.19 12.69 -28.52
C LEU A 118 13.03 13.29 -27.71
N ASP A 119 11.90 13.59 -28.35
CA ASP A 119 10.69 14.12 -27.70
C ASP A 119 10.11 13.09 -26.70
N THR A 120 10.01 11.83 -27.14
CA THR A 120 9.55 10.70 -26.29
C THR A 120 10.45 10.51 -25.08
N ALA A 121 11.78 10.50 -25.28
CA ALA A 121 12.75 10.36 -24.20
C ALA A 121 12.71 11.54 -23.22
N LEU A 122 12.49 12.77 -23.70
CA LEU A 122 12.35 13.96 -22.87
C LEU A 122 11.13 13.85 -21.95
N VAL A 123 9.97 13.52 -22.52
CA VAL A 123 8.72 13.34 -21.75
C VAL A 123 8.87 12.21 -20.73
N GLN A 124 9.49 11.09 -21.11
CA GLN A 124 9.75 9.98 -20.20
C GLN A 124 10.68 10.38 -19.05
N SER A 125 11.78 11.10 -19.34
CA SER A 125 12.73 11.55 -18.33
C SER A 125 12.12 12.53 -17.34
N GLN A 126 11.34 13.49 -17.82
CA GLN A 126 10.60 14.43 -16.97
C GLN A 126 9.55 13.69 -16.12
N GLY A 127 8.74 12.83 -16.73
CA GLY A 127 7.72 12.05 -16.03
C GLY A 127 8.28 11.16 -14.92
N VAL A 128 9.44 10.53 -15.13
CA VAL A 128 10.12 9.75 -14.08
C VAL A 128 10.57 10.65 -12.93
N GLN A 129 11.16 11.82 -13.22
CA GLN A 129 11.63 12.72 -12.17
C GLN A 129 10.46 13.29 -11.35
N ASP A 130 9.40 13.73 -12.01
CA ASP A 130 8.21 14.26 -11.36
C ASP A 130 7.51 13.20 -10.51
N ALA A 131 7.39 11.97 -11.02
CA ALA A 131 6.79 10.87 -10.27
C ALA A 131 7.65 10.46 -9.06
N LEU A 132 8.98 10.44 -9.18
CA LEU A 132 9.86 10.19 -8.05
C LEU A 132 9.71 11.28 -6.98
N ASP A 133 9.65 12.55 -7.37
CA ASP A 133 9.47 13.66 -6.41
C ASP A 133 8.08 13.63 -5.75
N SER A 134 7.04 13.28 -6.51
CA SER A 134 5.70 13.05 -5.96
C SER A 134 5.69 11.91 -4.94
N LEU A 135 6.34 10.78 -5.24
CA LEU A 135 6.44 9.64 -4.33
C LEU A 135 7.25 9.99 -3.07
N ILE A 136 8.33 10.76 -3.19
CA ILE A 136 9.12 11.22 -2.03
C ILE A 136 8.27 12.09 -1.09
N ASN A 137 7.46 13.00 -1.66
CA ASN A 137 6.56 13.85 -0.88
C ASN A 137 5.48 13.03 -0.18
N TRP A 138 4.82 12.13 -0.92
CA TRP A 138 3.82 11.22 -0.36
C TRP A 138 4.40 10.32 0.75
N LEU A 139 5.57 9.71 0.52
CA LEU A 139 6.27 8.89 1.52
C LEU A 139 6.52 9.68 2.80
N SER A 140 6.94 10.94 2.69
CA SER A 140 7.20 11.79 3.85
C SER A 140 5.92 12.05 4.66
N THR A 141 4.79 12.25 3.99
CA THR A 141 3.48 12.39 4.66
C THR A 141 3.03 11.07 5.30
N ALA A 142 3.11 9.96 4.58
CA ALA A 142 2.69 8.65 5.07
C ALA A 142 3.56 8.16 6.24
N GLU A 143 4.87 8.38 6.20
CA GLU A 143 5.80 8.10 7.30
C GLU A 143 5.49 8.93 8.55
N ASN A 144 5.13 10.21 8.37
CA ASN A 144 4.72 11.06 9.50
C ASN A 144 3.40 10.58 10.11
N ASN A 145 2.41 10.23 9.27
CA ASN A 145 1.15 9.66 9.73
C ASN A 145 1.41 8.37 10.52
N LEU A 146 2.23 7.45 9.99
CA LEU A 146 2.58 6.22 10.68
C LEU A 146 3.27 6.49 12.02
N LYS A 147 4.21 7.44 12.05
CA LYS A 147 4.92 7.83 13.28
C LYS A 147 3.94 8.30 14.36
N ASP A 148 2.93 9.08 14.02
CA ASP A 148 1.91 9.52 14.98
C ASP A 148 1.02 8.38 15.52
N MET A 149 0.95 7.27 14.79
CA MET A 149 0.20 6.07 15.16
C MET A 149 1.03 5.07 15.97
N THR A 150 2.36 5.16 15.95
CA THR A 150 3.27 4.28 16.76
C THR A 150 3.26 4.56 18.27
N ARG A 151 2.36 5.42 18.75
CA ARG A 151 2.20 5.69 20.19
C ARG A 151 1.60 4.44 20.87
N PRO A 152 1.86 4.23 22.18
CA PRO A 152 1.26 3.11 22.91
C PRO A 152 -0.25 3.02 22.74
N VAL A 153 -0.72 1.80 22.55
CA VAL A 153 -2.11 1.45 22.23
C VAL A 153 -2.98 1.58 23.47
N SER A 154 -4.02 2.41 23.41
CA SER A 154 -4.98 2.54 24.51
C SER A 154 -5.77 1.25 24.70
N LEU A 155 -5.90 0.78 25.95
CA LEU A 155 -6.82 -0.31 26.30
C LEU A 155 -8.28 0.16 26.48
N GLN A 156 -8.61 1.38 26.06
CA GLN A 156 -9.99 1.82 25.91
C GLN A 156 -10.53 1.35 24.56
N LYS A 157 -11.60 0.56 24.58
CA LYS A 157 -12.15 -0.10 23.38
C LYS A 157 -12.43 0.88 22.24
N GLU A 158 -13.13 1.97 22.51
CA GLU A 158 -13.49 2.98 21.49
C GLU A 158 -12.25 3.61 20.85
N ARG A 159 -11.26 4.02 21.66
CA ARG A 159 -10.00 4.58 21.16
C ARG A 159 -9.21 3.58 20.32
N LEU A 160 -9.22 2.30 20.70
CA LEU A 160 -8.56 1.24 19.95
C LEU A 160 -9.25 0.98 18.61
N GLU A 161 -10.58 0.99 18.58
CA GLU A 161 -11.37 0.85 17.34
C GLU A 161 -11.13 2.03 16.38
N ASP A 162 -11.04 3.26 16.91
CA ASP A 162 -10.69 4.44 16.12
C ASP A 162 -9.27 4.33 15.55
N ARG A 163 -8.29 3.91 16.36
CA ARG A 163 -6.91 3.67 15.89
C ARG A 163 -6.84 2.61 14.80
N LEU A 164 -7.58 1.51 14.92
CA LEU A 164 -7.69 0.49 13.87
C LEU A 164 -8.29 1.06 12.58
N ARG A 165 -9.28 1.95 12.68
CA ARG A 165 -9.89 2.60 11.52
C ARG A 165 -8.91 3.54 10.82
N GLU A 166 -8.23 4.38 11.58
CA GLU A 166 -7.16 5.24 11.06
C GLU A 166 -6.10 4.40 10.34
N HIS A 167 -5.67 3.28 10.95
CA HIS A 167 -4.64 2.41 10.39
C HIS A 167 -5.07 1.80 9.06
N ARG A 168 -6.32 1.34 8.96
CA ARG A 168 -6.87 0.80 7.70
C ARG A 168 -6.85 1.83 6.57
N VAL A 169 -7.11 3.10 6.87
CA VAL A 169 -7.04 4.18 5.87
C VAL A 169 -5.61 4.36 5.39
N LEU A 170 -4.63 4.42 6.31
CA LEU A 170 -3.21 4.52 5.96
C LEU A 170 -2.75 3.30 5.16
N GLN A 171 -3.13 2.09 5.58
CA GLN A 171 -2.74 0.85 4.90
C GLN A 171 -3.31 0.82 3.46
N SER A 172 -4.57 1.20 3.28
CA SER A 172 -5.17 1.30 1.95
C SER A 172 -4.46 2.33 1.06
N ASP A 173 -4.02 3.45 1.63
CA ASP A 173 -3.24 4.45 0.90
C ASP A 173 -1.87 3.89 0.46
N ILE A 174 -1.16 3.20 1.36
CA ILE A 174 0.10 2.50 1.06
C ILE A 174 -0.10 1.49 -0.08
N ASP A 175 -1.10 0.61 0.04
CA ASP A 175 -1.35 -0.45 -0.94
C ASP A 175 -1.71 0.12 -2.32
N SER A 176 -2.43 1.24 -2.37
CA SER A 176 -2.79 1.92 -3.63
C SER A 176 -1.58 2.46 -4.40
N HIS A 177 -0.49 2.78 -3.70
CA HIS A 177 0.75 3.27 -4.31
C HIS A 177 1.69 2.16 -4.80
N HIS A 178 1.44 0.90 -4.44
CA HIS A 178 2.29 -0.24 -4.83
C HIS A 178 2.56 -0.30 -6.34
N ALA A 179 1.50 -0.26 -7.15
CA ALA A 179 1.62 -0.33 -8.61
C ALA A 179 2.38 0.87 -9.20
N SER A 180 2.22 2.06 -8.59
CA SER A 180 2.95 3.25 -9.00
C SER A 180 4.45 3.12 -8.71
N VAL A 181 4.81 2.64 -7.52
CA VAL A 181 6.21 2.41 -7.12
C VAL A 181 6.86 1.38 -8.05
N GLU A 182 6.17 0.28 -8.35
CA GLU A 182 6.68 -0.77 -9.25
C GLU A 182 6.86 -0.25 -10.68
N SER A 183 5.88 0.49 -11.20
CA SER A 183 5.94 1.07 -12.55
C SER A 183 7.08 2.08 -12.67
N ILE A 184 7.22 2.99 -11.70
CA ILE A 184 8.32 3.97 -11.69
C ILE A 184 9.67 3.29 -11.52
N ASN A 185 9.76 2.23 -10.72
CA ASN A 185 10.99 1.45 -10.63
C ASN A 185 11.40 0.89 -11.99
N ARG A 186 10.49 0.27 -12.74
CA ARG A 186 10.81 -0.25 -14.08
C ARG A 186 11.24 0.87 -15.04
N THR A 187 10.45 1.93 -15.17
CA THR A 187 10.72 3.02 -16.12
C THR A 187 12.00 3.80 -15.75
N ALA A 188 12.27 3.98 -14.46
CA ALA A 188 13.51 4.61 -14.01
C ALA A 188 14.74 3.74 -14.29
N GLN A 189 14.66 2.42 -14.13
CA GLN A 189 15.76 1.50 -14.47
C GLN A 189 16.06 1.49 -15.97
N GLU A 190 15.02 1.51 -16.82
CA GLU A 190 15.16 1.66 -18.26
C GLU A 190 15.91 2.97 -18.59
N LEU A 191 15.47 4.09 -18.02
CA LEU A 191 16.09 5.40 -18.22
C LEU A 191 17.55 5.45 -17.74
N ILE A 192 17.87 4.80 -16.61
CA ILE A 192 19.24 4.68 -16.09
C ILE A 192 20.11 3.87 -17.06
N SER A 193 19.58 2.77 -17.63
CA SER A 193 20.32 1.90 -18.53
C SER A 193 20.67 2.55 -19.86
N THR A 194 19.82 3.46 -20.34
CA THR A 194 20.01 4.20 -21.60
C THR A 194 20.72 5.53 -21.40
N ALA A 195 21.10 5.88 -20.17
CA ALA A 195 21.66 7.19 -19.86
C ALA A 195 23.07 7.39 -20.38
N SER A 196 23.25 8.41 -21.22
CA SER A 196 24.57 8.84 -21.69
C SER A 196 25.38 9.61 -20.63
N ASN A 197 24.73 10.13 -19.59
CA ASN A 197 25.35 10.93 -18.53
C ASN A 197 25.41 10.14 -17.20
N PRO A 198 26.60 9.66 -16.78
CA PRO A 198 26.75 8.85 -15.57
C PRO A 198 26.32 9.56 -14.27
N ARG A 199 26.49 10.88 -14.18
CA ARG A 199 26.14 11.64 -12.96
C ARG A 199 24.63 11.71 -12.76
N LEU A 200 23.88 11.88 -13.85
CA LEU A 200 22.42 11.96 -13.82
C LEU A 200 21.79 10.59 -13.63
N ALA A 201 22.31 9.56 -14.31
CA ALA A 201 21.96 8.18 -14.04
C ALA A 201 22.10 7.87 -12.54
N LYS A 202 23.22 8.28 -11.93
CA LYS A 202 23.45 8.11 -10.49
C LYS A 202 22.46 8.86 -9.61
N LYS A 203 22.03 10.06 -10.02
CA LYS A 203 21.04 10.87 -9.29
C LYS A 203 19.67 10.18 -9.29
N ILE A 204 19.20 9.72 -10.46
CA ILE A 204 17.92 9.00 -10.61
C ILE A 204 17.98 7.68 -9.83
N GLU A 205 19.07 6.91 -9.98
CA GLU A 205 19.31 5.67 -9.24
C GLU A 205 19.24 5.88 -7.71
N THR A 206 19.79 7.00 -7.23
CA THR A 206 19.79 7.33 -5.80
C THR A 206 18.38 7.68 -5.31
N LYS A 207 17.64 8.53 -6.04
CA LYS A 207 16.24 8.85 -5.72
C LYS A 207 15.35 7.61 -5.76
N LEU A 208 15.50 6.79 -6.79
CA LEU A 208 14.73 5.55 -6.93
C LEU A 208 15.00 4.59 -5.78
N ARG A 209 16.28 4.38 -5.43
CA ARG A 209 16.64 3.54 -4.28
C ARG A 209 16.03 4.08 -2.99
N ASP A 210 16.05 5.40 -2.77
CA ASP A 210 15.42 6.02 -1.60
C ASP A 210 13.93 5.70 -1.55
N VAL A 211 13.19 5.94 -2.64
CA VAL A 211 11.76 5.65 -2.74
C VAL A 211 11.45 4.18 -2.46
N VAL A 212 12.13 3.24 -3.13
CA VAL A 212 11.88 1.80 -2.96
C VAL A 212 12.17 1.37 -1.53
N THR A 213 13.32 1.77 -0.98
CA THR A 213 13.73 1.39 0.38
C THR A 213 12.78 1.96 1.44
N ARG A 214 12.34 3.22 1.27
CA ARG A 214 11.40 3.87 2.21
C ARG A 214 10.01 3.27 2.12
N TYR A 215 9.53 2.99 0.91
CA TYR A 215 8.24 2.33 0.69
C TYR A 215 8.20 0.94 1.34
N GLU A 216 9.21 0.09 1.10
CA GLU A 216 9.28 -1.25 1.71
C GLU A 216 9.29 -1.17 3.24
N LYS A 217 10.08 -0.26 3.81
CA LYS A 217 10.12 -0.03 5.27
C LYS A 217 8.81 0.51 5.82
N LEU A 218 8.15 1.41 5.10
CA LEU A 218 6.85 1.95 5.48
C LEU A 218 5.80 0.84 5.51
N GLN A 219 5.74 0.02 4.46
CA GLN A 219 4.83 -1.12 4.36
C GLN A 219 5.10 -2.14 5.47
N GLU A 220 6.37 -2.52 5.71
CA GLU A 220 6.74 -3.44 6.78
C GLU A 220 6.30 -2.93 8.17
N LYS A 221 6.59 -1.65 8.47
CA LYS A 221 6.20 -1.05 9.76
C LYS A 221 4.70 -0.90 9.90
N SER A 222 3.99 -0.55 8.82
CA SER A 222 2.53 -0.43 8.82
C SER A 222 1.87 -1.79 9.08
N ASN A 223 2.36 -2.87 8.44
CA ASN A 223 1.86 -4.22 8.67
C ASN A 223 2.07 -4.66 10.12
N LYS A 224 3.29 -4.47 10.66
CA LYS A 224 3.59 -4.79 12.07
C LYS A 224 2.69 -4.03 13.06
N LEU A 225 2.41 -2.75 12.78
CA LEU A 225 1.48 -1.96 13.59
C LEU A 225 0.06 -2.53 13.50
N GLY A 226 -0.40 -2.88 12.30
CA GLY A 226 -1.71 -3.49 12.08
C GLY A 226 -1.90 -4.82 12.82
N ASP A 227 -0.89 -5.68 12.77
CA ASP A 227 -0.87 -6.96 13.49
C ASP A 227 -0.97 -6.75 15.00
N MET A 228 -0.15 -5.85 15.54
CA MET A 228 -0.15 -5.50 16.96
C MET A 228 -1.48 -4.90 17.42
N LEU A 229 -2.05 -3.95 16.66
CA LEU A 229 -3.36 -3.36 16.97
C LEU A 229 -4.46 -4.43 16.98
N SER A 230 -4.43 -5.33 16.00
CA SER A 230 -5.39 -6.43 15.88
C SER A 230 -5.25 -7.43 17.02
N GLU A 231 -4.03 -7.81 17.39
CA GLU A 231 -3.75 -8.71 18.51
C GLU A 231 -4.26 -8.13 19.84
N ILE A 232 -3.93 -6.86 20.12
CA ILE A 232 -4.36 -6.17 21.34
C ILE A 232 -5.89 -6.04 21.36
N HIS A 233 -6.51 -5.69 20.23
CA HIS A 233 -7.96 -5.60 20.13
C HIS A 233 -8.66 -6.94 20.38
N HIS A 234 -8.17 -8.02 19.77
CA HIS A 234 -8.73 -9.36 20.00
C HIS A 234 -8.59 -9.76 21.47
N ALA A 235 -7.42 -9.57 22.07
CA ALA A 235 -7.19 -9.90 23.47
C ALA A 235 -8.07 -9.06 24.41
N LEU A 236 -8.20 -7.75 24.16
CA LEU A 236 -9.06 -6.87 24.96
C LEU A 236 -10.54 -7.25 24.83
N SER A 237 -11.00 -7.59 23.62
CA SER A 237 -12.38 -8.01 23.37
C SER A 237 -12.69 -9.35 24.04
N ALA A 238 -11.78 -10.32 23.93
CA ALA A 238 -11.90 -11.62 24.59
C ALA A 238 -11.95 -11.47 26.11
N PHE A 239 -11.01 -10.74 26.70
CA PHE A 239 -11.01 -10.41 28.13
C PHE A 239 -12.33 -9.74 28.54
N SER A 240 -12.79 -8.74 27.78
CA SER A 240 -13.99 -7.97 28.13
C SER A 240 -15.27 -8.79 28.08
N GLY A 241 -15.37 -9.72 27.12
CA GLY A 241 -16.50 -10.64 27.00
C GLY A 241 -16.52 -11.66 28.14
N GLU A 242 -15.41 -12.35 28.36
CA GLU A 242 -15.27 -13.35 29.42
C GLU A 242 -15.44 -12.75 30.82
N ALA A 243 -14.85 -11.57 31.07
CA ALA A 243 -15.05 -10.84 32.32
C ALA A 243 -16.52 -10.48 32.54
N GLY A 244 -17.23 -10.04 31.50
CA GLY A 244 -18.65 -9.68 31.60
C GLY A 244 -19.55 -10.88 31.91
N GLU A 245 -19.26 -12.04 31.32
CA GLU A 245 -19.98 -13.27 31.63
C GLU A 245 -19.74 -13.75 33.07
N LEU A 246 -18.50 -13.65 33.56
CA LEU A 246 -18.15 -13.99 34.94
C LEU A 246 -18.76 -13.01 35.95
N GLU A 247 -18.72 -11.71 35.69
CA GLU A 247 -19.34 -10.68 36.55
C GLU A 247 -20.84 -10.91 36.72
N ARG A 248 -21.53 -11.21 35.60
CA ARG A 248 -22.96 -11.51 35.62
C ARG A 248 -23.24 -12.79 36.43
N TRP A 249 -22.50 -13.87 36.15
CA TRP A 249 -22.68 -15.11 36.88
C TRP A 249 -22.36 -14.98 38.37
N LEU A 250 -21.30 -14.23 38.74
CA LEU A 250 -20.94 -13.96 40.13
C LEU A 250 -22.07 -13.24 40.84
N SER A 251 -22.64 -12.20 40.22
CA SER A 251 -23.74 -11.43 40.79
C SER A 251 -24.98 -12.32 41.01
N GLU A 252 -25.41 -13.05 39.99
CA GLU A 252 -26.55 -13.99 40.06
C GLU A 252 -26.32 -15.08 41.13
N THR A 253 -25.09 -15.60 41.23
CA THR A 253 -24.77 -16.68 42.18
C THR A 253 -24.69 -16.17 43.61
N ILE A 254 -24.14 -14.98 43.84
CA ILE A 254 -24.11 -14.35 45.18
C ILE A 254 -25.55 -14.14 45.69
N GLU A 255 -26.46 -13.67 44.84
CA GLU A 255 -27.88 -13.57 45.19
C GLU A 255 -28.50 -14.94 45.48
N ALA A 256 -28.24 -15.94 44.63
CA ALA A 256 -28.74 -17.30 44.82
C ALA A 256 -28.25 -17.96 46.14
N VAL A 257 -27.00 -17.72 46.54
CA VAL A 257 -26.46 -18.20 47.83
C VAL A 257 -27.20 -17.57 49.01
N ASN A 258 -27.55 -16.28 48.91
CA ASN A 258 -28.31 -15.59 49.95
C ASN A 258 -29.71 -16.19 50.11
N GLU A 259 -30.38 -16.53 49.00
CA GLU A 259 -31.72 -17.13 48.96
C GLU A 259 -31.75 -18.65 49.18
N ALA A 260 -30.61 -19.33 49.06
CA ALA A 260 -30.52 -20.78 49.18
C ALA A 260 -31.08 -21.26 50.54
N SER A 261 -32.24 -21.93 50.45
CA SER A 261 -33.01 -22.40 51.61
C SER A 261 -32.96 -23.92 51.80
N THR A 262 -32.40 -24.66 50.83
CA THR A 262 -32.36 -26.13 50.80
C THR A 262 -30.93 -26.64 50.54
N PRO A 263 -30.49 -27.74 51.16
CA PRO A 263 -29.16 -28.32 50.95
C PRO A 263 -28.81 -28.61 49.49
N ASN A 264 -29.72 -29.21 48.72
CA ASN A 264 -29.45 -29.57 47.31
C ASN A 264 -29.03 -28.37 46.45
N LYS A 265 -29.73 -27.23 46.59
CA LYS A 265 -29.39 -25.99 45.88
C LYS A 265 -28.01 -25.46 46.28
N PHE A 266 -27.62 -25.63 47.53
CA PHE A 266 -26.31 -25.20 48.02
C PHE A 266 -25.18 -26.06 47.43
N ASP A 267 -25.36 -27.38 47.40
CA ASP A 267 -24.39 -28.31 46.80
C ASP A 267 -24.22 -28.08 45.29
N GLU A 268 -25.31 -27.79 44.57
CA GLU A 268 -25.27 -27.40 43.15
C GLU A 268 -24.43 -26.14 42.92
N ILE A 269 -24.54 -25.13 43.80
CA ILE A 269 -23.75 -23.90 43.69
C ILE A 269 -22.27 -24.17 43.94
N LEU A 270 -21.92 -25.03 44.90
CA LEU A 270 -20.53 -25.41 45.16
C LEU A 270 -19.88 -26.04 43.92
N ILE A 271 -20.58 -26.98 43.27
CA ILE A 271 -20.12 -27.64 42.04
C ILE A 271 -19.93 -26.60 40.92
N GLN A 272 -20.89 -25.70 40.73
CA GLN A 272 -20.79 -24.65 39.71
C GLN A 272 -19.61 -23.71 39.96
N ARG A 273 -19.42 -23.29 41.21
CA ARG A 273 -18.27 -22.48 41.62
C ARG A 273 -16.96 -23.20 41.31
N ASP A 274 -16.82 -24.46 41.70
CA ASP A 274 -15.57 -25.21 41.45
C ASP A 274 -15.28 -25.34 39.94
N SER A 275 -16.31 -25.59 39.12
CA SER A 275 -16.16 -25.69 37.66
C SER A 275 -15.74 -24.38 36.97
N ARG A 276 -15.92 -23.23 37.62
CA ARG A 276 -15.63 -21.90 37.05
C ARG A 276 -14.31 -21.29 37.51
N LYS A 277 -13.62 -21.92 38.46
CA LYS A 277 -12.36 -21.42 39.01
C LYS A 277 -11.28 -21.23 37.93
N ASP A 278 -11.09 -22.23 37.08
CA ASP A 278 -10.09 -22.18 35.99
C ASP A 278 -10.37 -21.06 34.99
N ARG A 279 -11.66 -20.80 34.75
CA ARG A 279 -12.11 -19.73 33.86
C ARG A 279 -11.81 -18.36 34.44
N LEU A 280 -12.05 -18.15 35.74
CA LEU A 280 -11.63 -16.92 36.44
C LEU A 280 -10.12 -16.71 36.36
N ASP A 281 -9.34 -17.75 36.63
CA ASP A 281 -7.87 -17.66 36.60
C ASP A 281 -7.35 -17.28 35.22
N THR A 282 -7.96 -17.85 34.17
CA THR A 282 -7.64 -17.52 32.78
C THR A 282 -7.93 -16.05 32.49
N VAL A 283 -9.12 -15.55 32.83
CA VAL A 283 -9.51 -14.14 32.61
C VAL A 283 -8.59 -13.16 33.36
N VAL A 284 -8.28 -13.47 34.62
CA VAL A 284 -7.36 -12.67 35.45
C VAL A 284 -5.97 -12.66 34.84
N ARG A 285 -5.47 -13.81 34.38
CA ARG A 285 -4.16 -13.94 33.74
C ARG A 285 -4.11 -13.16 32.43
N ASP A 286 -5.12 -13.29 31.58
CA ASP A 286 -5.19 -12.62 30.28
C ASP A 286 -5.28 -11.10 30.43
N GLY A 287 -6.07 -10.62 31.40
CA GLY A 287 -6.11 -9.21 31.78
C GLY A 287 -4.77 -8.70 32.31
N LYS A 288 -4.06 -9.46 33.15
CA LYS A 288 -2.70 -9.11 33.62
C LYS A 288 -1.69 -9.09 32.47
N ALA A 289 -1.79 -10.01 31.52
CA ALA A 289 -0.95 -10.06 30.33
C ALA A 289 -1.18 -8.83 29.42
N LEU A 290 -2.43 -8.41 29.23
CA LEU A 290 -2.78 -7.17 28.53
C LEU A 290 -2.14 -5.93 29.16
N ILE A 291 -2.27 -5.78 30.48
CA ILE A 291 -1.69 -4.64 31.22
C ILE A 291 -0.16 -4.68 31.19
N GLY A 292 0.45 -5.86 31.08
CA GLY A 292 1.90 -6.06 31.07
C GLY A 292 2.58 -5.77 29.74
N LYS A 293 1.84 -5.59 28.64
CA LYS A 293 2.43 -5.23 27.34
C LYS A 293 3.05 -3.82 27.41
N LYS A 294 4.29 -3.67 26.92
CA LYS A 294 5.01 -2.38 26.96
C LYS A 294 4.39 -1.32 26.05
N ASP A 295 3.73 -1.77 25.00
CA ASP A 295 3.16 -0.92 23.96
C ASP A 295 1.69 -0.57 24.23
N VAL A 296 1.23 -0.67 25.49
CA VAL A 296 -0.16 -0.31 25.88
C VAL A 296 -0.22 0.86 26.86
N THR A 297 -1.33 1.57 26.87
CA THR A 297 -1.66 2.65 27.81
C THR A 297 -3.11 2.54 28.30
N ASP A 298 -3.53 3.43 29.19
CA ASP A 298 -4.88 3.47 29.77
C ASP A 298 -5.27 2.13 30.43
N THR A 299 -4.35 1.53 31.18
CA THR A 299 -4.52 0.19 31.79
C THR A 299 -5.45 0.14 33.01
N GLY A 300 -5.90 1.29 33.52
CA GLY A 300 -6.75 1.44 34.70
C GLY A 300 -8.04 0.61 34.65
N PRO A 301 -8.90 0.79 33.62
CA PRO A 301 -10.15 0.06 33.50
C PRO A 301 -9.99 -1.46 33.54
N VAL A 302 -9.00 -2.00 32.82
CA VAL A 302 -8.70 -3.45 32.83
C VAL A 302 -8.27 -3.90 34.23
N ARG A 303 -7.41 -3.12 34.89
CA ARG A 303 -6.94 -3.42 36.25
C ARG A 303 -8.08 -3.42 37.27
N ASP A 304 -8.96 -2.44 37.19
CA ASP A 304 -10.06 -2.30 38.14
C ASP A 304 -11.10 -3.41 37.93
N ARG A 305 -11.32 -3.81 36.68
CA ARG A 305 -12.18 -4.95 36.35
C ARG A 305 -11.65 -6.28 36.90
N ILE A 306 -10.34 -6.52 36.77
CA ILE A 306 -9.69 -7.70 37.38
C ILE A 306 -9.88 -7.70 38.91
N LYS A 307 -9.64 -6.56 39.56
CA LYS A 307 -9.83 -6.43 41.02
C LYS A 307 -11.29 -6.67 41.43
N GLY A 308 -12.24 -6.16 40.64
CA GLY A 308 -13.66 -6.39 40.85
C GLY A 308 -14.02 -7.87 40.84
N LEU A 309 -13.58 -8.59 39.80
CA LEU A 309 -13.76 -10.05 39.69
C LEU A 309 -13.13 -10.81 40.86
N GLU A 310 -11.87 -10.52 41.20
CA GLU A 310 -11.17 -11.17 42.33
C GLU A 310 -11.90 -10.90 43.66
N SER A 311 -12.43 -9.68 43.86
CA SER A 311 -13.20 -9.30 45.04
C SER A 311 -14.54 -10.02 45.13
N GLN A 312 -15.33 -10.02 44.05
CA GLN A 312 -16.62 -10.72 43.98
C GLN A 312 -16.46 -12.23 44.18
N TRP A 313 -15.41 -12.82 43.61
CA TRP A 313 -15.10 -14.23 43.83
C TRP A 313 -14.78 -14.53 45.31
N LYS A 314 -14.00 -13.66 45.96
CA LYS A 314 -13.70 -13.79 47.39
C LYS A 314 -14.95 -13.65 48.25
N GLU A 315 -15.84 -12.72 47.92
CA GLU A 315 -17.14 -12.54 48.57
C GLU A 315 -17.99 -13.80 48.45
N LEU A 316 -18.14 -14.36 47.24
CA LEU A 316 -18.88 -15.61 47.03
C LEU A 316 -18.35 -16.74 47.91
N ASN A 317 -17.03 -16.94 47.96
CA ASN A 317 -16.45 -18.00 48.81
C ASN A 317 -16.74 -17.74 50.30
N THR A 318 -16.64 -16.49 50.74
CA THR A 318 -16.94 -16.13 52.15
C THR A 318 -18.40 -16.44 52.49
N LEU A 319 -19.35 -16.10 51.61
CA LEU A 319 -20.76 -16.39 51.79
C LEU A 319 -21.05 -17.90 51.82
N LEU A 320 -20.40 -18.67 50.93
CA LEU A 320 -20.54 -20.12 50.90
C LEU A 320 -20.01 -20.76 52.19
N ASP A 321 -18.83 -20.35 52.66
CA ASP A 321 -18.23 -20.84 53.91
C ASP A 321 -19.13 -20.54 55.12
N ASP A 322 -19.68 -19.32 55.19
CA ASP A 322 -20.61 -18.91 56.25
C ASP A 322 -21.92 -19.71 56.21
N LYS A 323 -22.51 -19.88 55.03
CA LYS A 323 -23.74 -20.69 54.86
C LYS A 323 -23.51 -22.14 55.24
N GLN A 324 -22.36 -22.73 54.87
CA GLN A 324 -22.01 -24.09 55.25
C GLN A 324 -21.85 -24.23 56.77
N ARG A 325 -21.16 -23.27 57.41
CA ARG A 325 -20.98 -23.24 58.87
C ARG A 325 -22.32 -23.13 59.60
N LEU A 326 -23.20 -22.22 59.17
CA LEU A 326 -24.54 -22.06 59.74
C LEU A 326 -25.41 -23.31 59.52
N GLY A 327 -25.30 -23.95 58.35
CA GLY A 327 -25.98 -25.21 58.06
C GLY A 327 -25.57 -26.34 59.00
N LYS A 328 -24.25 -26.51 59.23
CA LYS A 328 -23.72 -27.50 60.19
C LYS A 328 -24.23 -27.23 61.61
N ALA A 329 -24.16 -25.98 62.07
CA ALA A 329 -24.65 -25.60 63.40
C ALA A 329 -26.16 -25.89 63.55
N ARG A 330 -26.97 -25.63 62.52
CA ARG A 330 -28.41 -25.95 62.53
C ARG A 330 -28.68 -27.45 62.63
N THR A 331 -27.92 -28.28 61.90
CA THR A 331 -28.03 -29.74 61.99
C THR A 331 -27.62 -30.26 63.37
N GLU A 332 -26.52 -29.76 63.94
CA GLU A 332 -26.09 -30.11 65.30
C GLU A 332 -27.14 -29.71 66.34
N GLN A 333 -27.72 -28.52 66.22
CA GLN A 333 -28.79 -28.07 67.11
C GLN A 333 -30.06 -28.91 66.97
N LEU A 334 -30.42 -29.32 65.75
CA LEU A 334 -31.55 -30.22 65.51
C LEU A 334 -31.32 -31.58 66.16
N LEU A 335 -30.15 -32.19 65.98
CA LEU A 335 -29.79 -33.46 66.61
C LEU A 335 -29.80 -33.36 68.15
N ALA A 336 -29.31 -32.25 68.70
CA ALA A 336 -29.37 -32.00 70.13
C ALA A 336 -30.82 -31.87 70.65
N TYR A 337 -31.69 -31.18 69.89
CA TYR A 337 -33.11 -31.08 70.18
C TYR A 337 -33.82 -32.44 70.10
N GLU A 338 -33.57 -33.24 69.06
CA GLU A 338 -34.14 -34.58 68.90
C GLU A 338 -33.73 -35.49 70.06
N LYS A 339 -32.45 -35.46 70.44
CA LYS A 339 -31.96 -36.19 71.61
C LYS A 339 -32.66 -35.76 72.90
N LEU A 340 -32.85 -34.47 73.12
CA LEU A 340 -33.56 -33.95 74.30
C LEU A 340 -35.05 -34.35 74.28
N ARG A 341 -35.70 -34.26 73.12
CA ARG A 341 -37.08 -34.73 72.91
C ARG A 341 -37.21 -36.19 73.28
N ASP A 342 -36.32 -37.04 72.79
CA ASP A 342 -36.36 -38.49 73.04
C ASP A 342 -36.15 -38.79 74.53
N GLN A 343 -35.28 -38.03 75.22
CA GLN A 343 -35.10 -38.12 76.67
C GLN A 343 -36.36 -37.72 77.44
N ILE A 344 -37.03 -36.63 77.04
CA ILE A 344 -38.28 -36.16 77.68
C ILE A 344 -39.40 -37.18 77.48
N LEU A 345 -39.55 -37.72 76.27
CA LEU A 345 -40.56 -38.74 75.96
C LEU A 345 -40.33 -40.01 76.82
N ALA A 346 -39.08 -40.45 76.95
CA ALA A 346 -38.75 -41.59 77.82
C ALA A 346 -39.05 -41.32 79.30
N TRP A 347 -38.76 -40.10 79.79
CA TRP A 347 -39.09 -39.69 81.16
C TRP A 347 -40.61 -39.63 81.40
N LEU A 348 -41.37 -39.06 80.46
CA LEU A 348 -42.84 -39.00 80.52
C LEU A 348 -43.41 -40.42 80.57
N GLN A 349 -43.02 -41.29 79.65
CA GLN A 349 -43.51 -42.67 79.60
C GLN A 349 -43.22 -43.44 80.90
N ASN A 350 -42.01 -43.27 81.47
CA ASN A 350 -41.67 -43.87 82.76
C ASN A 350 -42.54 -43.31 83.88
N THR A 351 -42.72 -41.99 83.91
CA THR A 351 -43.52 -41.32 84.94
C THR A 351 -45.00 -41.72 84.86
N GLU A 352 -45.59 -41.74 83.67
CA GLU A 352 -46.96 -42.22 83.43
C GLU A 352 -47.11 -43.68 83.88
N THR A 353 -46.15 -44.54 83.53
CA THR A 353 -46.15 -45.94 83.99
C THR A 353 -46.09 -46.04 85.51
N ARG A 354 -45.34 -45.15 86.18
CA ARG A 354 -45.26 -45.11 87.65
C ARG A 354 -46.56 -44.61 88.28
N VAL A 355 -47.18 -43.58 87.71
CA VAL A 355 -48.47 -43.04 88.18
C VAL A 355 -49.57 -44.10 88.02
N ALA A 356 -49.65 -44.76 86.87
CA ALA A 356 -50.62 -45.83 86.62
C ALA A 356 -50.46 -47.07 87.51
N ARG A 357 -49.32 -47.22 88.21
CA ARG A 357 -49.10 -48.28 89.21
C ARG A 357 -49.51 -47.87 90.63
N LEU A 358 -49.77 -46.58 90.86
CA LEU A 358 -50.20 -46.04 92.15
C LEU A 358 -51.72 -45.86 92.23
N GLU A 359 -52.41 -45.88 91.08
CA GLU A 359 -53.85 -46.08 90.93
C GLU A 359 -54.18 -47.58 90.91
#